data_AF-A0A135VDZ7-F1
#
_entry.id   AF-A0A135VDZ7-F1
#
_cell.length_a   1.000
_cell.length_b   1.000
_cell.length_c   1.000
_cell.angle_alpha   90.00
_cell.angle_beta   90.00
_cell.angle_gamma   90.00
#
_symmetry.space_group_name_H-M   'P 1'
#
loop_
_entity.id
_entity.type
_entity.pdbx_description
1 polymer ?
#
loop_
_entity_poly.entity_id
_entity_poly.type
_entity_poly.pdbx_seq_one_letter_code
_entity_poly.pdbx_strand_id
1 'polypeptide(L)'
;MLDTNKQEQKSTIKLVRGCPVYKVFGDERLCVNDDKVLEIEAIEIDPSIFSFHYDKESMEEERATEGTVCYASIYINYPNNKVYCISQGWVLRIHGKDVPGNDLEDAMQFLSTKEITSNAEICSECLYKFILTLGDTFTDLLTEKEKTEEVKRYVDKFSLMIAVKHSQTDQMMEPIGTEEDIENGVDHFQFLRSYLVQLLDQQSYWSRLGQELEGEGADTWIRNLVAMREKLARLEFQFYSQTLQLRDINQFNILIKMLQYVLKTSDEIIELNNTIHSEIRSNRFSQLLERDDRLEILSGYGEKSRTIEHNFGNILQILTKL
;
A
#
# COMPACT_ATOMS: atom_id res chain seq x y z
N MET A 1 23.87 -24.50 36.24
CA MET A 1 22.42 -24.79 36.40
C MET A 1 21.76 -23.53 36.92
N LEU A 2 21.15 -22.78 36.00
CA LEU A 2 20.04 -21.85 36.22
C LEU A 2 19.61 -21.47 34.81
N ASP A 3 18.79 -22.34 34.22
CA ASP A 3 18.07 -22.12 32.97
C ASP A 3 16.97 -21.09 33.25
N THR A 4 17.20 -19.84 32.90
CA THR A 4 16.12 -18.86 32.76
C THR A 4 15.51 -19.01 31.37
N ASN A 5 14.62 -19.99 31.25
CA ASN A 5 13.59 -20.03 30.21
C ASN A 5 12.72 -18.76 30.33
N LYS A 6 13.06 -17.72 29.57
CA LYS A 6 12.10 -16.68 29.22
C LYS A 6 11.13 -17.31 28.20
N GLN A 7 9.98 -17.76 28.68
CA GLN A 7 8.81 -17.86 27.83
C GLN A 7 8.54 -16.43 27.31
N GLU A 8 8.72 -16.20 26.01
CA GLU A 8 8.18 -15.02 25.36
C GLU A 8 6.67 -15.04 25.56
N GLN A 9 6.18 -14.21 26.48
CA GLN A 9 4.76 -13.96 26.64
C GLN A 9 4.26 -13.39 25.32
N LYS A 10 3.45 -14.16 24.60
CA LYS A 10 2.90 -13.76 23.31
C LYS A 10 1.97 -12.57 23.54
N SER A 11 2.37 -11.38 23.10
CA SER A 11 1.54 -10.18 23.19
C SER A 11 0.17 -10.45 22.54
N THR A 12 -0.89 -10.04 23.24
CA THR A 12 -2.29 -10.11 22.77
C THR A 12 -2.78 -8.77 22.24
N ILE A 13 -1.91 -7.76 22.25
CA ILE A 13 -2.16 -6.44 21.69
C ILE A 13 -1.11 -6.08 20.63
N LYS A 14 -1.50 -5.17 19.73
CA LYS A 14 -0.59 -4.54 18.78
C LYS A 14 -0.72 -3.03 18.87
N LEU A 15 0.40 -2.37 19.11
CA LEU A 15 0.49 -0.92 19.22
C LEU A 15 0.57 -0.29 17.83
N VAL A 16 -0.08 0.86 17.67
CA VAL A 16 -0.24 1.54 16.39
C VAL A 16 -0.01 3.04 16.57
N ARG A 17 0.82 3.61 15.70
CA ARG A 17 1.04 5.06 15.61
C ARG A 17 0.00 5.65 14.65
N GLY A 18 -0.82 6.58 15.15
CA GLY A 18 -1.93 7.17 14.41
C GLY A 18 -3.30 6.71 14.92
N CYS A 19 -4.33 7.52 14.69
CA CYS A 19 -5.68 7.28 15.22
C CYS A 19 -6.76 7.73 14.21
N PRO A 20 -7.66 6.86 13.74
CA PRO A 20 -8.63 7.24 12.70
C PRO A 20 -9.59 8.37 13.14
N VAL A 21 -9.82 8.52 14.45
CA VAL A 21 -10.69 9.57 14.99
C VAL A 21 -9.92 10.85 15.35
N TYR A 22 -8.61 10.91 15.13
CA TYR A 22 -7.80 12.13 15.31
C TYR A 22 -7.88 13.02 14.06
N LYS A 23 -8.17 14.32 14.25
CA LYS A 23 -8.31 15.31 13.18
C LYS A 23 -7.51 16.58 13.50
N VAL A 24 -6.96 17.19 12.46
CA VAL A 24 -6.24 18.47 12.52
C VAL A 24 -6.96 19.45 11.61
N PHE A 25 -7.33 20.61 12.14
CA PHE A 25 -8.00 21.69 11.41
C PHE A 25 -7.26 23.00 11.65
N GLY A 26 -6.28 23.32 10.79
CA GLY A 26 -5.37 24.44 11.05
C GLY A 26 -4.57 24.18 12.32
N ASP A 27 -4.71 25.07 13.31
CA ASP A 27 -4.04 24.94 14.61
C ASP A 27 -4.81 24.08 15.62
N GLU A 28 -6.07 23.72 15.33
CA GLU A 28 -6.93 22.95 16.22
C GLU A 28 -6.71 21.43 16.05
N ARG A 29 -6.63 20.73 17.18
CA ARG A 29 -6.49 19.26 17.24
C ARG A 29 -7.71 18.67 17.92
N LEU A 30 -8.43 17.80 17.23
CA LEU A 30 -9.71 17.27 17.66
C LEU A 30 -9.70 15.74 17.68
N CYS A 31 -10.34 15.15 18.69
CA CYS A 31 -10.76 13.76 18.71
C CYS A 31 -12.26 13.68 18.37
N VAL A 32 -12.59 13.01 17.26
CA VAL A 32 -13.97 12.83 16.76
C VAL A 32 -14.38 11.36 16.93
N ASN A 33 -14.51 10.91 18.17
CA ASN A 33 -14.86 9.53 18.49
C ASN A 33 -16.37 9.39 18.68
N ASP A 34 -17.02 8.53 17.90
CA ASP A 34 -18.47 8.29 17.98
C ASP A 34 -19.31 9.58 17.82
N ASP A 35 -18.96 10.42 16.85
CA ASP A 35 -19.56 11.74 16.58
C ASP A 35 -19.43 12.75 17.74
N LYS A 36 -18.69 12.42 18.80
CA LYS A 36 -18.31 13.36 19.86
C LYS A 36 -17.01 14.06 19.47
N VAL A 37 -17.05 15.38 19.47
CA VAL A 37 -15.88 16.22 19.22
C VAL A 37 -15.29 16.67 20.56
N LEU A 38 -14.01 16.39 20.75
CA LEU A 38 -13.23 16.82 21.90
C LEU A 38 -11.98 17.54 21.40
N GLU A 39 -11.77 18.75 21.90
CA GLU A 39 -10.49 19.43 21.73
C GLU A 39 -9.43 18.74 22.59
N ILE A 40 -8.28 18.48 22.00
CA ILE A 40 -7.24 17.67 22.62
C ILE A 40 -5.87 18.32 22.51
N GLU A 41 -5.08 18.14 23.56
CA GLU A 41 -3.67 18.46 23.56
C GLU A 41 -2.91 17.21 23.10
N ALA A 42 -2.55 17.19 21.81
CA ALA A 42 -1.82 16.05 21.26
C ALA A 42 -0.33 16.12 21.61
N ILE A 43 0.16 15.04 22.22
CA ILE A 43 1.57 14.78 22.50
C ILE A 43 1.96 13.62 21.61
N GLU A 44 2.88 13.85 20.67
CA GLU A 44 3.36 12.78 19.80
C GLU A 44 4.33 11.88 20.58
N ILE A 45 3.86 10.68 20.91
CA ILE A 45 4.62 9.66 21.61
C ILE A 45 4.81 8.47 20.65
N ASP A 46 6.03 7.95 20.58
CA ASP A 46 6.28 6.73 19.84
C ASP A 46 5.62 5.54 20.56
N PRO A 47 4.76 4.73 19.90
CA PRO A 47 4.06 3.64 20.57
C PRO A 47 4.99 2.60 21.18
N SER A 48 6.24 2.47 20.71
CA SER A 48 7.22 1.54 21.30
C SER A 48 7.50 1.82 22.78
N ILE A 49 7.22 3.03 23.26
CA ILE A 49 7.28 3.36 24.70
C ILE A 49 6.35 2.46 25.50
N PHE A 50 5.21 2.04 24.94
CA PHE A 50 4.24 1.17 25.62
C PHE A 50 4.49 -0.32 25.39
N SER A 51 5.63 -0.72 24.80
CA SER A 51 5.91 -2.11 24.40
C SER A 51 6.09 -3.11 25.55
N PHE A 52 6.17 -2.63 26.79
CA PHE A 52 6.20 -3.48 27.99
C PHE A 52 4.80 -3.99 28.40
N HIS A 53 3.75 -3.52 27.71
CA HIS A 53 2.38 -3.98 27.87
C HIS A 53 2.05 -5.11 26.88
N TYR A 54 1.36 -6.15 27.37
CA TYR A 54 1.08 -7.36 26.59
C TYR A 54 -0.42 -7.64 26.41
N ASP A 55 -1.27 -6.92 27.15
CA ASP A 55 -2.71 -7.09 27.14
C ASP A 55 -3.43 -5.77 27.43
N LYS A 56 -4.76 -5.81 27.33
CA LYS A 56 -5.61 -4.65 27.57
C LYS A 56 -5.54 -4.16 29.03
N GLU A 57 -5.41 -5.06 29.99
CA GLU A 57 -5.49 -4.73 31.41
C GLU A 57 -4.28 -3.94 31.84
N SER A 58 -3.09 -4.35 31.38
CA SER A 58 -1.85 -3.61 31.61
C SER A 58 -1.90 -2.23 30.94
N MET A 59 -2.55 -2.11 29.78
CA MET A 59 -2.67 -0.83 29.07
C MET A 59 -3.52 0.23 29.77
N GLU A 60 -4.39 -0.14 30.71
CA GLU A 60 -5.17 0.82 31.48
C GLU A 60 -4.29 1.69 32.39
N GLU A 61 -3.07 1.23 32.73
CA GLU A 61 -2.11 1.98 33.57
C GLU A 61 -1.56 3.23 32.85
N GLU A 62 -1.60 3.26 31.52
CA GLU A 62 -1.07 4.36 30.70
C GLU A 62 -2.12 5.45 30.41
N ARG A 63 -3.31 5.36 31.00
CA ARG A 63 -4.35 6.36 30.76
C ARG A 63 -3.93 7.71 31.32
N ALA A 64 -4.12 8.75 30.51
CA ALA A 64 -3.85 10.10 30.93
C ALA A 64 -4.80 10.50 32.08
N THR A 65 -4.25 11.19 33.07
CA THR A 65 -5.05 11.75 34.18
C THR A 65 -6.00 12.85 33.71
N GLU A 66 -5.67 13.52 32.62
CA GLU A 66 -6.47 14.59 32.00
C GLU A 66 -7.15 14.08 30.72
N GLY A 67 -8.47 14.29 30.63
CA GLY A 67 -9.30 13.79 29.52
C GLY A 67 -9.06 14.47 28.16
N THR A 68 -8.24 15.52 28.13
CA THR A 68 -7.87 16.27 26.91
C THR A 68 -6.55 15.80 26.31
N VAL A 69 -5.74 15.01 27.03
CA VAL A 69 -4.44 14.56 26.54
C VAL A 69 -4.59 13.43 25.52
N CYS A 70 -3.94 13.56 24.38
CA CYS A 70 -3.94 12.56 23.31
C CYS A 70 -2.52 12.16 22.93
N TYR A 71 -2.19 10.87 23.04
CA TYR A 71 -0.87 10.37 22.62
C TYR A 71 -0.76 10.08 21.12
N ALA A 72 -1.83 10.37 20.36
CA ALA A 72 -1.98 10.00 18.94
C ALA A 72 -1.65 8.51 18.65
N SER A 73 -1.83 7.65 19.66
CA SER A 73 -1.43 6.24 19.63
C SER A 73 -2.58 5.38 20.15
N ILE A 74 -2.75 4.23 19.52
CA ILE A 74 -3.87 3.31 19.73
C ILE A 74 -3.32 1.88 19.82
N TYR A 75 -4.15 0.96 20.28
CA TYR A 75 -3.81 -0.46 20.23
C TYR A 75 -4.97 -1.31 19.75
N ILE A 76 -4.64 -2.38 19.03
CA ILE A 76 -5.56 -3.44 18.66
C ILE A 76 -5.54 -4.47 19.79
N ASN A 77 -6.70 -4.82 20.33
CA ASN A 77 -6.85 -5.91 21.27
C ASN A 77 -7.37 -7.16 20.56
N TYR A 78 -6.49 -8.08 20.21
CA TYR A 78 -6.85 -9.28 19.45
C TYR A 78 -7.94 -10.14 20.10
N PRO A 79 -8.00 -10.34 21.43
CA PRO A 79 -9.03 -11.15 22.07
C PRO A 79 -10.47 -10.72 21.78
N ASN A 80 -10.73 -9.43 21.55
CA ASN A 80 -12.07 -8.94 21.24
C ASN A 80 -12.17 -8.21 19.89
N ASN A 81 -11.09 -8.20 19.12
CA ASN A 81 -10.97 -7.53 17.83
C ASN A 81 -11.42 -6.06 17.86
N LYS A 82 -11.15 -5.33 18.95
CA LYS A 82 -11.46 -3.90 19.07
C LYS A 82 -10.21 -3.06 19.13
N VAL A 83 -10.36 -1.82 18.67
CA VAL A 83 -9.32 -0.79 18.73
C VAL A 83 -9.58 0.14 19.91
N TYR A 84 -8.53 0.46 20.65
CA TYR A 84 -8.60 1.29 21.85
C TYR A 84 -7.63 2.46 21.76
N CYS A 85 -8.05 3.62 22.27
CA CYS A 85 -7.17 4.75 22.51
C CYS A 85 -6.28 4.48 23.73
N ILE A 86 -4.96 4.68 23.63
CA ILE A 86 -4.04 4.49 24.76
C ILE A 86 -4.32 5.55 25.85
N SER A 87 -4.35 6.84 25.48
CA SER A 87 -4.48 7.92 26.47
C SER A 87 -5.83 7.93 27.18
N GLN A 88 -6.92 7.57 26.49
CA GLN A 88 -8.28 7.65 27.04
C GLN A 88 -8.85 6.31 27.48
N GLY A 89 -8.30 5.17 27.03
CA GLY A 89 -8.84 3.82 27.27
C GLY A 89 -10.15 3.53 26.56
N TRP A 90 -10.63 4.44 25.70
CA TRP A 90 -11.91 4.28 25.01
C TRP A 90 -11.81 3.34 23.83
N VAL A 91 -12.87 2.56 23.60
CA VAL A 91 -13.08 1.89 22.32
C VAL A 91 -13.25 2.97 21.25
N LEU A 92 -12.55 2.81 20.14
CA LEU A 92 -12.74 3.68 18.99
C LEU A 92 -13.98 3.29 18.21
N ARG A 93 -14.81 4.27 17.90
CA ARG A 93 -16.08 4.09 17.21
C ARG A 93 -16.27 5.18 16.17
N ILE A 94 -16.87 4.81 15.05
CA ILE A 94 -17.26 5.71 13.97
C ILE A 94 -18.75 5.47 13.73
N HIS A 95 -19.56 6.53 13.79
CA HIS A 95 -21.01 6.45 13.55
C HIS A 95 -21.73 5.32 14.32
N GLY A 96 -21.48 5.19 15.63
CA GLY A 96 -22.13 4.18 16.47
C GLY A 96 -21.61 2.76 16.31
N LYS A 97 -20.62 2.51 15.45
CA LYS A 97 -20.02 1.18 15.23
C LYS A 97 -18.58 1.16 15.72
N ASP A 98 -18.20 0.06 16.39
CA ASP A 98 -16.83 -0.13 16.88
C ASP A 98 -15.89 -0.36 15.70
N VAL A 99 -14.70 0.25 15.72
CA VAL A 99 -13.66 0.00 14.72
C VAL A 99 -13.04 -1.38 15.00
N PRO A 100 -13.15 -2.36 14.08
CA PRO A 100 -12.52 -3.66 14.26
C PRO A 100 -11.00 -3.57 14.13
N GLY A 101 -10.29 -4.43 14.86
CA GLY A 101 -8.84 -4.58 14.74
C GLY A 101 -8.41 -4.94 13.32
N ASN A 102 -9.09 -5.92 12.71
CA ASN A 102 -8.80 -6.36 11.34
C ASN A 102 -8.92 -5.22 10.31
N ASP A 103 -9.99 -4.42 10.34
CA ASP A 103 -10.19 -3.28 9.43
C ASP A 103 -9.06 -2.24 9.59
N LEU A 104 -8.59 -2.03 10.84
CA LEU A 104 -7.45 -1.15 11.09
C LEU A 104 -6.13 -1.74 10.58
N GLU A 105 -5.89 -3.05 10.75
CA GLU A 105 -4.68 -3.69 10.21
C GLU A 105 -4.61 -3.61 8.69
N ASP A 106 -5.74 -3.83 8.02
CA ASP A 106 -5.85 -3.68 6.58
C ASP A 106 -5.55 -2.25 6.14
N ALA A 107 -6.12 -1.26 6.85
CA ALA A 107 -5.87 0.15 6.60
C ALA A 107 -4.38 0.51 6.80
N MET A 108 -3.74 -0.01 7.84
CA MET A 108 -2.33 0.25 8.13
C MET A 108 -1.40 -0.36 7.09
N GLN A 109 -1.64 -1.62 6.74
CA GLN A 109 -0.84 -2.31 5.74
C GLN A 109 -0.93 -1.61 4.39
N PHE A 110 -2.11 -1.09 4.06
CA PHE A 110 -2.31 -0.30 2.85
C PHE A 110 -1.52 1.01 2.85
N LEU A 111 -1.61 1.78 3.94
CA LEU A 111 -1.00 3.10 4.02
C LEU A 111 0.51 3.05 4.21
N SER A 112 1.06 1.91 4.62
CA SER A 112 2.50 1.71 4.72
C SER A 112 3.10 1.48 3.32
N THR A 113 3.80 2.47 2.77
CA THR A 113 4.62 2.32 1.55
C THR A 113 6.01 1.74 1.83
N LYS A 114 6.32 1.46 3.11
CA LYS A 114 7.55 0.85 3.62
C LYS A 114 7.22 -0.47 4.32
N GLU A 115 8.21 -1.38 4.38
CA GLU A 115 8.14 -2.60 5.20
C GLU A 115 7.51 -2.30 6.55
N ILE A 116 6.55 -3.15 6.97
CA ILE A 116 5.78 -3.11 8.21
C ILE A 116 6.74 -3.23 9.41
N THR A 117 7.50 -2.17 9.64
CA THR A 117 8.19 -1.90 10.87
C THR A 117 7.28 -0.98 11.66
N SER A 118 7.22 -1.18 12.98
CA SER A 118 6.31 -0.56 13.95
C SER A 118 6.34 0.98 14.02
N ASN A 119 7.05 1.66 13.10
CA ASN A 119 7.44 3.06 13.19
C ASN A 119 6.97 3.91 12.00
N ALA A 120 6.16 3.37 11.07
CA ALA A 120 5.58 4.19 10.02
C ALA A 120 4.54 5.16 10.62
N GLU A 121 4.73 6.46 10.41
CA GLU A 121 3.73 7.47 10.76
C GLU A 121 2.57 7.38 9.77
N ILE A 122 1.41 6.93 10.24
CA ILE A 122 0.24 6.72 9.38
C ILE A 122 -0.68 7.92 9.50
N CYS A 123 -1.00 8.54 8.35
CA CYS A 123 -1.93 9.65 8.29
C CYS A 123 -3.31 9.25 8.85
N SER A 124 -3.73 9.93 9.92
CA SER A 124 -4.98 9.65 10.64
C SER A 124 -6.23 9.89 9.78
N GLU A 125 -6.18 10.87 8.86
CA GLU A 125 -7.26 11.09 7.91
C GLU A 125 -7.37 9.96 6.89
N CYS A 126 -6.24 9.44 6.43
CA CYS A 126 -6.20 8.29 5.52
C CYS A 126 -6.77 7.03 6.18
N LEU A 127 -6.43 6.77 7.45
CA LEU A 127 -7.01 5.64 8.22
C LEU A 127 -8.53 5.75 8.30
N TYR A 128 -9.06 6.93 8.63
CA TYR A 128 -10.50 7.17 8.69
C TYR A 128 -11.18 6.89 7.35
N LYS A 129 -10.66 7.47 6.26
CA LYS A 129 -11.25 7.31 4.92
C LYS A 129 -11.21 5.86 4.45
N PHE A 130 -10.13 5.14 4.76
CA PHE A 130 -10.02 3.72 4.43
C PHE A 130 -11.07 2.89 5.17
N ILE A 131 -11.11 3.01 6.50
CA ILE A 131 -12.01 2.22 7.36
C ILE A 131 -13.48 2.47 6.98
N LEU A 132 -13.85 3.72 6.71
CA LEU A 132 -15.22 4.08 6.33
C LEU A 132 -15.61 3.52 4.95
N THR A 133 -14.67 3.49 4.01
CA THR A 133 -14.94 3.10 2.61
C THR A 133 -14.89 1.59 2.39
N LEU A 134 -13.90 0.94 2.99
CA LEU A 134 -13.52 -0.45 2.68
C LEU A 134 -13.71 -1.39 3.87
N GLY A 135 -13.97 -0.89 5.08
CA GLY A 135 -14.27 -1.74 6.23
C GLY A 135 -15.65 -2.39 6.09
N ASP A 136 -15.69 -3.72 6.18
CA ASP A 136 -16.92 -4.53 6.14
C ASP A 136 -17.97 -4.03 7.14
N THR A 137 -17.52 -3.49 8.27
CA THR A 137 -18.39 -2.98 9.33
C THR A 137 -19.19 -1.75 8.92
N PHE A 138 -18.68 -0.94 7.98
CA PHE A 138 -19.22 0.37 7.63
C PHE A 138 -19.94 0.37 6.27
N THR A 139 -20.10 -0.79 5.64
CA THR A 139 -20.73 -0.94 4.31
C THR A 139 -22.14 -0.37 4.23
N ASP A 140 -22.90 -0.31 5.32
CA ASP A 140 -24.29 0.17 5.26
C ASP A 140 -24.41 1.71 5.32
N LEU A 141 -23.31 2.42 5.61
CA LEU A 141 -23.32 3.88 5.80
C LEU A 141 -23.23 4.65 4.49
N LEU A 142 -22.72 4.03 3.44
CA LEU A 142 -22.53 4.65 2.13
C LEU A 142 -23.57 4.12 1.14
N THR A 143 -24.19 5.02 0.39
CA THR A 143 -24.98 4.64 -0.80
C THR A 143 -24.09 3.95 -1.83
N GLU A 144 -24.66 3.13 -2.72
CA GLU A 144 -23.88 2.49 -3.81
C GLU A 144 -23.09 3.50 -4.65
N LYS A 145 -23.65 4.71 -4.83
CA LYS A 145 -22.98 5.80 -5.53
C LYS A 145 -21.76 6.31 -4.74
N GLU A 146 -21.90 6.56 -3.44
CA GLU A 146 -20.79 6.99 -2.59
C GLU A 146 -19.70 5.93 -2.51
N LYS A 147 -20.07 4.65 -2.39
CA LYS A 147 -19.12 3.52 -2.47
C LYS A 147 -18.37 3.50 -3.79
N THR A 148 -19.10 3.62 -4.90
CA THR A 148 -18.52 3.61 -6.25
C THR A 148 -17.50 4.73 -6.40
N GLU A 149 -17.86 5.95 -6.00
CA GLU A 149 -16.98 7.11 -6.14
C GLU A 149 -15.76 7.03 -5.22
N GLU A 150 -15.90 6.54 -3.99
CA GLU A 150 -14.74 6.40 -3.12
C GLU A 150 -13.80 5.27 -3.55
N VAL A 151 -14.33 4.13 -3.99
CA VAL A 151 -13.51 3.06 -4.56
C VAL A 151 -12.75 3.55 -5.80
N LYS A 152 -13.39 4.32 -6.69
CA LYS A 152 -12.71 4.96 -7.84
C LYS A 152 -11.61 5.91 -7.39
N ARG A 153 -11.93 6.87 -6.52
CA ARG A 153 -10.97 7.87 -6.03
C ARG A 153 -9.76 7.19 -5.39
N TYR A 154 -10.03 6.11 -4.67
CA TYR A 154 -9.02 5.30 -4.03
C TYR A 154 -8.10 4.59 -5.04
N VAL A 155 -8.67 3.84 -5.99
CA VAL A 155 -7.87 3.16 -7.03
C VAL A 155 -7.11 4.16 -7.89
N ASP A 156 -7.69 5.33 -8.15
CA ASP A 156 -7.04 6.44 -8.86
C ASP A 156 -5.82 7.00 -8.12
N LYS A 157 -6.00 7.42 -6.85
CA LYS A 157 -4.89 7.96 -6.05
C LYS A 157 -3.76 6.93 -5.93
N PHE A 158 -4.15 5.67 -5.69
CA PHE A 158 -3.20 4.61 -5.46
C PHE A 158 -2.44 4.19 -6.72
N SER A 159 -3.13 3.98 -7.84
CA SER A 159 -2.49 3.70 -9.14
C SER A 159 -1.49 4.80 -9.51
N LEU A 160 -1.86 6.07 -9.31
CA LEU A 160 -0.97 7.19 -9.57
C LEU A 160 0.28 7.17 -8.67
N MET A 161 0.12 6.93 -7.37
CA MET A 161 1.24 6.81 -6.43
C MET A 161 2.23 5.73 -6.86
N ILE A 162 1.73 4.56 -7.27
CA ILE A 162 2.58 3.48 -7.80
C ILE A 162 3.29 3.94 -9.08
N ALA A 163 2.57 4.53 -10.04
CA ALA A 163 3.16 4.97 -11.31
C ALA A 163 4.31 5.97 -11.07
N VAL A 164 4.11 6.92 -10.16
CA VAL A 164 5.15 7.87 -9.74
C VAL A 164 6.36 7.13 -9.17
N LYS A 165 6.16 6.23 -8.19
CA LYS A 165 7.25 5.48 -7.55
C LYS A 165 7.99 4.56 -8.52
N HIS A 166 7.29 3.93 -9.45
CA HIS A 166 7.89 3.09 -10.49
C HIS A 166 8.72 3.91 -11.49
N SER A 167 8.23 5.09 -11.88
CA SER A 167 8.97 5.98 -12.78
C SER A 167 10.26 6.52 -12.17
N GLN A 168 10.32 6.62 -10.84
CA GLN A 168 11.51 7.06 -10.10
C GLN A 168 12.54 5.95 -9.86
N THR A 169 12.13 4.68 -9.95
CA THR A 169 12.97 3.51 -9.63
C THR A 169 13.41 2.72 -10.86
N ASP A 170 12.75 2.88 -12.02
CA ASP A 170 13.17 2.26 -13.27
C ASP A 170 14.21 3.12 -14.00
N GLN A 171 15.35 2.53 -14.36
CA GLN A 171 16.39 3.20 -15.14
C GLN A 171 15.97 3.51 -16.59
N MET A 172 14.93 2.86 -17.09
CA MET A 172 14.34 3.12 -18.41
C MET A 172 13.21 4.15 -18.37
N MET A 173 12.94 4.77 -17.22
CA MET A 173 11.86 5.73 -17.07
C MET A 173 12.37 7.09 -16.60
N GLU A 174 11.71 8.13 -17.10
CA GLU A 174 11.82 9.48 -16.58
C GLU A 174 10.78 9.67 -15.47
N PRO A 175 11.16 10.25 -14.32
CA PRO A 175 10.23 10.58 -13.26
C PRO A 175 9.04 11.38 -13.79
N ILE A 176 7.83 10.86 -13.61
CA ILE A 176 6.62 11.53 -14.10
C ILE A 176 6.11 12.60 -13.14
N GLY A 177 6.59 12.64 -11.90
CA GLY A 177 6.17 13.58 -10.85
C GLY A 177 6.68 13.14 -9.47
N THR A 178 6.11 13.74 -8.42
CA THR A 178 6.39 13.43 -7.00
C THR A 178 5.09 13.09 -6.24
N GLU A 179 5.21 12.50 -5.05
CA GLU A 179 4.05 12.25 -4.19
C GLU A 179 3.38 13.57 -3.74
N GLU A 180 4.15 14.65 -3.55
CA GLU A 180 3.63 15.98 -3.21
C GLU A 180 2.79 16.58 -4.36
N ASP A 181 3.16 16.32 -5.62
CA ASP A 181 2.37 16.76 -6.79
C ASP A 181 0.98 16.11 -6.82
N ILE A 182 0.85 14.89 -6.30
CA ILE A 182 -0.43 14.18 -6.18
C ILE A 182 -1.31 14.87 -5.14
N GLU A 183 -0.75 15.28 -4.00
CA GLU A 183 -1.49 15.93 -2.92
C GLU A 183 -1.94 17.34 -3.29
N ASN A 184 -1.18 18.04 -4.12
CA ASN A 184 -1.51 19.37 -4.62
C ASN A 184 -2.57 19.39 -5.74
N GLY A 185 -3.10 18.23 -6.15
CA GLY A 185 -4.19 18.12 -7.12
C GLY A 185 -3.78 18.39 -8.57
N VAL A 186 -2.53 18.08 -8.94
CA VAL A 186 -2.03 18.16 -10.33
C VAL A 186 -2.81 17.20 -11.24
N ASP A 187 -2.82 17.45 -12.56
CA ASP A 187 -3.54 16.67 -13.57
C ASP A 187 -3.10 15.19 -13.58
N HIS A 188 -3.78 14.38 -12.77
CA HIS A 188 -3.58 12.93 -12.63
C HIS A 188 -3.60 12.19 -13.97
N PHE A 189 -4.40 12.67 -14.93
CA PHE A 189 -4.50 12.05 -16.24
C PHE A 189 -3.22 12.26 -17.04
N GLN A 190 -2.59 13.43 -16.92
CA GLN A 190 -1.33 13.72 -17.57
C GLN A 190 -0.21 12.80 -17.07
N PHE A 191 -0.08 12.60 -15.76
CA PHE A 191 0.94 11.72 -15.19
C PHE A 191 0.77 10.26 -15.62
N LEU A 192 -0.44 9.70 -15.49
CA LEU A 192 -0.70 8.32 -15.93
C LEU A 192 -0.48 8.15 -17.43
N ARG A 193 -0.84 9.15 -18.25
CA ARG A 193 -0.58 9.12 -19.69
C ARG A 193 0.93 9.12 -19.99
N SER A 194 1.71 9.96 -19.31
CA SER A 194 3.18 9.96 -19.45
C SER A 194 3.77 8.60 -19.08
N TYR A 195 3.29 7.99 -18.00
CA TYR A 195 3.71 6.65 -17.59
C TYR A 195 3.38 5.59 -18.65
N LEU A 196 2.15 5.60 -19.18
CA LEU A 196 1.71 4.68 -20.23
C LEU A 196 2.54 4.80 -21.51
N VAL A 197 2.95 6.02 -21.88
CA VAL A 197 3.84 6.23 -23.04
C VAL A 197 5.20 5.56 -22.80
N GLN A 198 5.80 5.76 -21.62
CA GLN A 198 7.08 5.14 -21.30
C GLN A 198 7.01 3.61 -21.26
N LEU A 199 5.88 3.04 -20.82
CA LEU A 199 5.66 1.59 -20.92
C LEU A 199 5.60 1.08 -22.36
N LEU A 200 5.05 1.86 -23.30
CA LEU A 200 5.07 1.51 -24.73
C LEU A 200 6.49 1.58 -25.31
N ASP A 201 7.29 2.55 -24.85
CA ASP A 201 8.70 2.67 -25.22
C ASP A 201 9.50 1.45 -24.71
N GLN A 202 9.26 1.03 -23.46
CA GLN A 202 9.85 -0.19 -22.92
C GLN A 202 9.44 -1.44 -23.72
N GLN A 203 8.15 -1.60 -24.03
CA GLN A 203 7.68 -2.72 -24.87
C GLN A 203 8.40 -2.75 -26.22
N SER A 204 8.51 -1.58 -26.87
CA SER A 204 9.18 -1.44 -28.17
C SER A 204 10.67 -1.77 -28.09
N TYR A 205 11.34 -1.34 -27.01
CA TYR A 205 12.74 -1.64 -26.75
C TYR A 205 12.97 -3.15 -26.59
N TRP A 206 12.22 -3.78 -25.67
CA TRP A 206 12.39 -5.21 -25.38
C TRP A 206 12.02 -6.10 -26.58
N SER A 207 10.98 -5.73 -27.33
CA SER A 207 10.60 -6.45 -28.54
C SER A 207 11.70 -6.41 -29.60
N ARG A 208 12.32 -5.24 -29.82
CA ARG A 208 13.45 -5.08 -30.75
C ARG A 208 14.66 -5.89 -30.31
N LEU A 209 15.04 -5.78 -29.04
CA LEU A 209 16.16 -6.55 -28.48
C LEU A 209 15.92 -8.06 -28.60
N GLY A 210 14.68 -8.51 -28.40
CA GLY A 210 14.29 -9.91 -28.58
C GLY A 210 14.53 -10.41 -30.01
N GLN A 211 14.18 -9.60 -31.02
CA GLN A 211 14.40 -9.92 -32.43
C GLN A 211 15.90 -9.94 -32.80
N GLU A 212 16.68 -9.00 -32.27
CA GLU A 212 18.14 -8.95 -32.47
C GLU A 212 18.81 -10.21 -31.89
N LEU A 213 18.49 -10.56 -30.65
CA LEU A 213 18.99 -11.76 -29.98
C LEU A 213 18.58 -13.06 -30.69
N GLU A 214 17.38 -13.10 -31.27
CA GLU A 214 16.95 -14.23 -32.10
C GLU A 214 17.77 -14.35 -33.39
N GLY A 215 18.02 -13.22 -34.07
CA GLY A 215 18.88 -13.19 -35.27
C GLY A 215 20.33 -13.56 -35.00
N GLU A 216 20.84 -13.24 -33.81
CA GLU A 216 22.19 -13.58 -33.35
C GLU A 216 22.31 -15.05 -32.87
N GLY A 217 21.20 -15.78 -32.76
CA GLY A 217 21.21 -17.14 -32.21
C GLY A 217 21.55 -17.18 -30.72
N ALA A 218 21.17 -16.14 -29.97
CA ALA A 218 21.41 -16.05 -28.54
C ALA A 218 20.71 -17.18 -27.77
N ASP A 219 21.27 -17.49 -26.60
CA ASP A 219 20.76 -18.56 -25.75
C ASP A 219 19.27 -18.33 -25.42
N THR A 220 18.51 -19.42 -25.40
CA THR A 220 17.06 -19.42 -25.22
C THR A 220 16.66 -18.79 -23.90
N TRP A 221 17.46 -18.94 -22.85
CA TRP A 221 17.13 -18.31 -21.55
C TRP A 221 17.23 -16.77 -21.60
N ILE A 222 18.16 -16.21 -22.38
CA ILE A 222 18.31 -14.75 -22.54
C ILE A 222 17.11 -14.20 -23.31
N ARG A 223 16.73 -14.87 -24.39
CA ARG A 223 15.53 -14.53 -25.18
C ARG A 223 14.28 -14.59 -24.33
N ASN A 224 14.16 -15.60 -23.45
CA ASN A 224 13.05 -15.70 -22.51
C ASN A 224 13.05 -14.56 -21.49
N LEU A 225 14.20 -14.14 -20.95
CA LEU A 225 14.30 -13.01 -20.03
C LEU A 225 13.80 -11.71 -20.68
N VAL A 226 14.23 -11.44 -21.92
CA VAL A 226 13.79 -10.26 -22.68
C VAL A 226 12.29 -10.33 -23.00
N ALA A 227 11.78 -11.49 -23.41
CA ALA A 227 10.35 -11.68 -23.64
C ALA A 227 9.50 -11.49 -22.36
N MET A 228 10.02 -11.92 -21.21
CA MET A 228 9.37 -11.68 -19.91
C MET A 228 9.34 -10.18 -19.57
N ARG A 229 10.41 -9.43 -19.84
CA ARG A 229 10.43 -7.97 -19.64
C ARG A 229 9.43 -7.24 -20.53
N GLU A 230 9.33 -7.62 -21.81
CA GLU A 230 8.31 -7.09 -22.72
C GLU A 230 6.90 -7.39 -22.18
N LYS A 231 6.64 -8.65 -21.80
CA LYS A 231 5.36 -9.08 -21.25
C LYS A 231 5.00 -8.31 -19.98
N LEU A 232 5.97 -8.04 -19.10
CA LEU A 232 5.72 -7.28 -17.88
C LEU A 232 5.30 -5.84 -18.20
N ALA A 233 6.02 -5.14 -19.08
CA ALA A 233 5.65 -3.79 -19.48
C ALA A 233 4.24 -3.73 -20.11
N ARG A 234 3.86 -4.78 -20.86
CA ARG A 234 2.50 -4.91 -21.40
C ARG A 234 1.44 -5.14 -20.31
N LEU A 235 1.73 -5.98 -19.31
CA LEU A 235 0.81 -6.22 -18.19
C LEU A 235 0.66 -4.96 -17.33
N GLU A 236 1.74 -4.25 -17.03
CA GLU A 236 1.68 -2.95 -16.35
C GLU A 236 0.82 -1.97 -17.17
N PHE A 237 1.03 -1.87 -18.49
CA PHE A 237 0.22 -1.00 -19.35
C PHE A 237 -1.27 -1.36 -19.28
N GLN A 238 -1.58 -2.66 -19.32
CA GLN A 238 -2.94 -3.16 -19.19
C GLN A 238 -3.55 -2.78 -17.84
N PHE A 239 -2.82 -2.98 -16.74
CA PHE A 239 -3.25 -2.59 -15.40
C PHE A 239 -3.63 -1.11 -15.34
N TYR A 240 -2.72 -0.22 -15.76
CA TYR A 240 -2.97 1.23 -15.69
C TYR A 240 -4.11 1.67 -16.63
N SER A 241 -4.21 1.05 -17.81
CA SER A 241 -5.34 1.29 -18.71
C SER A 241 -6.68 0.87 -18.09
N GLN A 242 -6.71 -0.28 -17.41
CA GLN A 242 -7.90 -0.76 -16.69
C GLN A 242 -8.26 0.20 -15.54
N THR A 243 -7.28 0.70 -14.77
CA THR A 243 -7.54 1.66 -13.68
C THR A 243 -8.16 2.96 -14.19
N LEU A 244 -7.70 3.48 -15.34
CA LEU A 244 -8.30 4.66 -15.97
C LEU A 244 -9.75 4.42 -16.39
N GLN A 245 -10.07 3.23 -16.89
CA GLN A 245 -11.43 2.87 -17.30
C GLN A 245 -12.41 2.80 -16.12
N LEU A 246 -11.93 2.59 -14.88
CA LEU A 246 -12.81 2.55 -13.71
C LEU A 246 -13.54 3.88 -13.49
N ARG A 247 -12.94 5.01 -13.91
CA ARG A 247 -13.51 6.36 -13.77
C ARG A 247 -14.87 6.49 -14.42
N ASP A 248 -15.05 5.88 -15.58
CA ASP A 248 -16.25 5.99 -16.40
C ASP A 248 -17.37 5.04 -15.94
N ILE A 249 -17.12 4.17 -14.96
CA ILE A 249 -18.07 3.15 -14.52
C ILE A 249 -19.00 3.69 -13.45
N ASN A 250 -20.28 3.85 -13.76
CA ASN A 250 -21.26 4.37 -12.79
C ASN A 250 -22.03 3.28 -12.03
N GLN A 251 -21.85 2.01 -12.41
CA GLN A 251 -22.56 0.89 -11.79
C GLN A 251 -21.61 0.08 -10.91
N PHE A 252 -21.95 -0.03 -9.62
CA PHE A 252 -21.13 -0.73 -8.62
C PHE A 252 -20.84 -2.19 -9.03
N ASN A 253 -21.83 -2.93 -9.53
CA ASN A 253 -21.62 -4.32 -9.97
C ASN A 253 -20.63 -4.45 -11.14
N ILE A 254 -20.57 -3.46 -12.04
CA ILE A 254 -19.60 -3.43 -13.14
C ILE A 254 -18.21 -3.06 -12.59
N LEU A 255 -18.17 -2.12 -11.63
CA LEU A 255 -16.94 -1.72 -10.95
C LEU A 255 -16.27 -2.94 -10.30
N ILE A 256 -17.01 -3.71 -9.51
CA ILE A 256 -16.51 -4.93 -8.85
C ILE A 256 -15.95 -5.93 -9.86
N LYS A 257 -16.66 -6.18 -10.97
CA LYS A 257 -16.15 -7.06 -12.03
C LYS A 257 -14.85 -6.55 -12.65
N MET A 258 -14.75 -5.24 -12.87
CA MET A 258 -13.52 -4.64 -13.41
C MET A 258 -12.37 -4.70 -12.41
N LEU A 259 -12.64 -4.54 -11.12
CA LEU A 259 -11.64 -4.73 -10.06
C LEU A 259 -11.13 -6.18 -10.03
N GLN A 260 -11.98 -7.19 -10.24
CA GLN A 260 -11.53 -8.58 -10.38
C GLN A 260 -10.58 -8.79 -11.57
N TYR A 261 -10.80 -8.08 -12.69
CA TYR A 261 -9.85 -8.11 -13.80
C TYR A 261 -8.53 -7.39 -13.48
N VAL A 262 -8.59 -6.25 -12.78
CA VAL A 262 -7.41 -5.52 -12.29
C VAL A 262 -6.58 -6.39 -11.34
N LEU A 263 -7.25 -7.13 -10.46
CA LEU A 263 -6.65 -8.09 -9.54
C LEU A 263 -5.90 -9.19 -10.28
N LYS A 264 -6.55 -9.83 -11.23
CA LYS A 264 -5.92 -10.88 -12.03
C LYS A 264 -4.68 -10.37 -12.76
N THR A 265 -4.75 -9.17 -13.34
CA THR A 265 -3.58 -8.54 -13.97
C THR A 265 -2.46 -8.31 -12.95
N SER A 266 -2.81 -7.90 -11.73
CA SER A 266 -1.86 -7.67 -10.64
C SER A 266 -1.15 -8.96 -10.21
N ASP A 267 -1.88 -10.08 -10.10
CA ASP A 267 -1.30 -11.40 -9.82
C ASP A 267 -0.28 -11.80 -10.90
N GLU A 268 -0.66 -11.67 -12.16
CA GLU A 268 0.23 -11.99 -13.29
C GLU A 268 1.49 -11.12 -13.32
N ILE A 269 1.39 -9.85 -12.91
CA ILE A 269 2.54 -8.93 -12.77
C ILE A 269 3.48 -9.42 -11.68
N ILE A 270 2.96 -9.80 -10.50
CA ILE A 270 3.79 -10.27 -9.38
C ILE A 270 4.51 -11.57 -9.74
N GLU A 271 3.79 -12.56 -10.26
CA GLU A 271 4.39 -13.85 -10.64
C GLU A 271 5.52 -13.67 -11.67
N LEU A 272 5.29 -12.81 -12.67
CA LEU A 272 6.26 -12.53 -13.70
C LEU A 272 7.46 -11.73 -13.17
N ASN A 273 7.21 -10.73 -12.33
CA ASN A 273 8.27 -9.95 -11.67
C ASN A 273 9.16 -10.83 -10.81
N ASN A 274 8.58 -11.74 -10.00
CA ASN A 274 9.34 -12.67 -9.16
C ASN A 274 10.24 -13.57 -10.01
N THR A 275 9.72 -14.05 -11.14
CA THR A 275 10.49 -14.86 -12.08
C THR A 275 11.66 -14.07 -12.66
N ILE A 276 11.41 -12.85 -13.18
CA ILE A 276 12.45 -11.96 -13.72
C ILE A 276 13.51 -11.65 -12.65
N HIS A 277 13.09 -11.33 -11.43
CA HIS A 277 13.98 -10.99 -10.33
C HIS A 277 14.89 -12.15 -9.93
N SER A 278 14.34 -13.37 -9.90
CA SER A 278 15.12 -14.58 -9.64
C SER A 278 16.18 -14.83 -10.72
N GLU A 279 15.85 -14.52 -11.97
CA GLU A 279 16.77 -14.63 -13.11
C GLU A 279 17.89 -13.61 -13.05
N ILE A 280 17.56 -12.34 -12.79
CA ILE A 280 18.54 -11.24 -12.71
C ILE A 280 19.52 -11.44 -11.53
N ARG A 281 19.07 -12.06 -10.43
CA ARG A 281 19.94 -12.38 -9.29
C ARG A 281 20.78 -13.64 -9.46
N SER A 282 20.59 -14.38 -10.54
CA SER A 282 21.31 -15.63 -10.76
C SER A 282 22.77 -15.39 -11.18
N ASN A 283 23.67 -16.31 -10.80
CA ASN A 283 25.08 -16.23 -11.19
C ASN A 283 25.29 -16.21 -12.72
N ARG A 284 24.37 -16.82 -13.48
CA ARG A 284 24.43 -16.81 -14.95
C ARG A 284 24.17 -15.42 -15.54
N PHE A 285 23.34 -14.61 -14.88
CA PHE A 285 23.08 -13.24 -15.32
C PHE A 285 24.29 -12.34 -15.05
N SER A 286 24.95 -12.48 -13.89
CA SER A 286 26.20 -11.75 -13.60
C SER A 286 27.29 -12.03 -14.64
N GLN A 287 27.42 -13.27 -15.09
CA GLN A 287 28.38 -13.63 -16.15
C GLN A 287 27.99 -13.11 -17.54
N LEU A 288 26.68 -12.90 -17.78
CA LEU A 288 26.20 -12.33 -19.04
C LEU A 288 26.54 -10.84 -19.13
N LEU A 289 26.43 -10.10 -18.03
CA LEU A 289 26.77 -8.67 -17.99
C LEU A 289 28.25 -8.39 -18.30
N GLU A 290 29.15 -9.35 -18.08
CA GLU A 290 30.56 -9.23 -18.49
C GLU A 290 30.75 -9.32 -20.02
N ARG A 291 29.71 -9.74 -20.76
CA ARG A 291 29.78 -10.08 -22.19
C ARG A 291 28.81 -9.30 -23.06
N ASP A 292 27.70 -8.82 -22.49
CA ASP A 292 26.64 -8.11 -23.20
C ASP A 292 26.06 -6.96 -22.35
N ASP A 293 26.49 -5.77 -22.71
CA ASP A 293 26.18 -4.49 -22.07
C ASP A 293 24.71 -4.10 -22.27
N ARG A 294 24.02 -4.67 -23.28
CA ARG A 294 22.63 -4.31 -23.63
C ARG A 294 21.64 -4.61 -22.50
N LEU A 295 21.99 -5.52 -21.60
CA LEU A 295 21.17 -5.93 -20.46
C LEU A 295 21.58 -5.26 -19.15
N GLU A 296 22.56 -4.35 -19.17
CA GLU A 296 23.04 -3.64 -17.98
C GLU A 296 21.92 -2.90 -17.26
N ILE A 297 20.93 -2.39 -17.99
CA ILE A 297 19.76 -1.70 -17.43
C ILE A 297 18.92 -2.59 -16.49
N LEU A 298 19.05 -3.92 -16.59
CA LEU A 298 18.38 -4.87 -15.70
C LEU A 298 19.12 -5.06 -14.37
N SER A 299 20.39 -4.63 -14.27
CA SER A 299 21.14 -4.71 -13.00
C SER A 299 20.51 -3.85 -11.91
N GLY A 300 19.93 -2.70 -12.28
CA GLY A 300 19.18 -1.81 -11.38
C GLY A 300 17.75 -2.28 -11.07
N TYR A 301 17.26 -3.32 -11.77
CA TYR A 301 15.87 -3.76 -11.64
C TYR A 301 15.53 -4.33 -10.25
N GLY A 302 16.54 -4.72 -9.46
CA GLY A 302 16.33 -5.31 -8.15
C GLY A 302 15.62 -4.40 -7.13
N GLU A 303 15.68 -3.08 -7.30
CA GLU A 303 14.97 -2.10 -6.48
C GLU A 303 13.52 -1.88 -6.95
N LYS A 304 13.33 -1.72 -8.27
CA LYS A 304 12.00 -1.69 -8.90
C LYS A 304 11.22 -2.96 -8.59
N SER A 305 11.84 -4.12 -8.66
CA SER A 305 11.19 -5.41 -8.44
C SER A 305 10.59 -5.55 -7.03
N ARG A 306 11.31 -5.11 -5.98
CA ARG A 306 10.77 -5.07 -4.61
C ARG A 306 9.62 -4.10 -4.48
N THR A 307 9.72 -2.98 -5.18
CA THR A 307 8.66 -1.95 -5.19
C THR A 307 7.40 -2.48 -5.87
N ILE A 308 7.53 -3.21 -6.99
CA ILE A 308 6.41 -3.89 -7.68
C ILE A 308 5.77 -4.93 -6.75
N GLU A 309 6.56 -5.85 -6.17
CA GLU A 309 6.07 -6.88 -5.24
C GLU A 309 5.24 -6.29 -4.11
N HIS A 310 5.78 -5.27 -3.44
CA HIS A 310 5.12 -4.59 -2.33
C HIS A 310 3.81 -3.92 -2.78
N ASN A 311 3.88 -3.13 -3.86
CA ASN A 311 2.76 -2.30 -4.30
C ASN A 311 1.60 -3.12 -4.88
N PHE A 312 1.89 -4.09 -5.76
CA PHE A 312 0.85 -4.97 -6.30
C PHE A 312 0.36 -6.00 -5.27
N GLY A 313 1.22 -6.45 -4.34
CA GLY A 313 0.80 -7.31 -3.23
C GLY A 313 -0.23 -6.63 -2.33
N ASN A 314 -0.03 -5.35 -2.04
CA ASN A 314 -1.00 -4.55 -1.29
C ASN A 314 -2.34 -4.40 -2.05
N ILE A 315 -2.32 -4.20 -3.38
CA ILE A 315 -3.55 -4.16 -4.21
C ILE A 315 -4.35 -5.44 -4.05
N LEU A 316 -3.66 -6.57 -4.19
CA LEU A 316 -4.29 -7.89 -4.19
C LEU A 316 -5.00 -8.17 -2.88
N GLN A 317 -4.34 -7.92 -1.75
CA GLN A 317 -4.93 -8.18 -0.45
C GLN A 317 -6.18 -7.34 -0.19
N ILE A 318 -6.23 -6.13 -0.75
CA ILE A 318 -7.32 -5.18 -0.50
C ILE A 318 -8.49 -5.45 -1.42
N LEU A 319 -8.25 -5.50 -2.73
CA LEU A 319 -9.32 -5.70 -3.69
C LEU A 319 -9.92 -7.12 -3.59
N THR A 320 -9.19 -8.11 -3.06
CA THR A 320 -9.75 -9.46 -2.79
C THR A 320 -10.76 -9.46 -1.64
N LYS A 321 -10.77 -8.41 -0.80
CA LYS A 321 -11.73 -8.24 0.30
C LYS A 321 -12.98 -7.44 -0.10
N LEU A 322 -13.02 -6.85 -1.30
CA LEU A 322 -14.19 -6.14 -1.88
C LEU A 322 -15.22 -7.11 -2.47
#